data_AF-A0A928KQP4-F1
#
_entry.id   AF-A0A928KQP4-F1
#
_cell.length_a   1.000
_cell.length_b   1.000
_cell.length_c   1.000
_cell.angle_alpha   90.00
_cell.angle_beta   90.00
_cell.angle_gamma   90.00
#
_symmetry.space_group_name_H-M   'P 1'
#
loop_
_entity.id
_entity.type
_entity.pdbx_description
1 polymer ?
#
loop_
_entity_poly.entity_id
_entity_poly.type
_entity_poly.pdbx_seq_one_letter_code
_entity_poly.pdbx_strand_id
1 'polypeptide(L)'
;MKRNLCIILSVLVLVSALASCTVQREEPTTTEPTTTTTTEPTTVTTTEDENTTFPETSTRTIHKGLEKDSEGDYPHRIATYSTHYNSYDVTRTTNLKNAVSKVNNIVVPDGQVFSFNQNVGKRTVTAGYETAKIVRDGEFVDGLGGGVCQVSSTIFECALRANAEIVVRHPHTLKVAYVPLGGDATVQWNTQDFQFRNTLGTPIRIKIHCESGTLTCSFYAKKKVDVGDVKISISSSGGSYVLTRTVNGKQNYRTVSKYKEQKTTTKKAKTTKKKDKTTKKSEKKETTTKKSDG
;
A
#
# COMPACT_ATOMS: atom_id res chain seq x y z
N MET A 1 -21.13 -28.47 -51.41
CA MET A 1 -20.19 -28.61 -52.55
C MET A 1 -19.20 -27.44 -52.47
N LYS A 2 -17.92 -27.68 -52.10
CA LYS A 2 -16.72 -27.58 -52.98
C LYS A 2 -16.64 -26.22 -53.70
N ARG A 3 -15.64 -25.34 -53.56
CA ARG A 3 -14.17 -25.55 -53.65
C ARG A 3 -13.39 -24.28 -53.26
N ASN A 4 -12.13 -24.54 -52.86
CA ASN A 4 -10.99 -23.65 -52.68
C ASN A 4 -10.66 -22.77 -53.91
N LEU A 5 -10.02 -21.62 -53.68
CA LEU A 5 -9.11 -21.01 -54.65
C LEU A 5 -7.94 -20.28 -53.95
N CYS A 6 -6.73 -20.83 -54.12
CA CYS A 6 -5.45 -20.18 -53.89
C CYS A 6 -5.06 -19.38 -55.14
N ILE A 7 -4.49 -18.18 -54.99
CA ILE A 7 -3.64 -17.55 -56.02
C ILE A 7 -2.39 -16.96 -55.32
N ILE A 8 -1.26 -17.19 -55.97
CA ILE A 8 0.14 -16.97 -55.56
C ILE A 8 0.72 -15.81 -56.41
N LEU A 9 1.79 -15.16 -55.89
CA LEU A 9 2.81 -14.32 -56.56
C LEU A 9 2.36 -12.89 -56.95
N SER A 10 3.09 -11.82 -56.61
CA SER A 10 4.44 -11.56 -57.12
C SER A 10 5.06 -10.32 -56.45
N VAL A 11 6.38 -10.40 -56.22
CA VAL A 11 7.27 -9.35 -55.72
C VAL A 11 7.65 -8.42 -56.87
N LEU A 12 7.63 -7.09 -56.66
CA LEU A 12 8.37 -6.16 -57.50
C LEU A 12 9.01 -5.05 -56.65
N VAL A 13 10.33 -5.02 -56.68
CA VAL A 13 11.21 -3.98 -56.13
C VAL A 13 11.22 -2.81 -57.10
N LEU A 14 11.00 -1.58 -56.61
CA LEU A 14 11.36 -0.37 -57.34
C LEU A 14 12.26 0.50 -56.46
N VAL A 15 13.51 0.58 -56.89
CA VAL A 15 14.50 1.57 -56.46
C VAL A 15 14.36 2.78 -57.38
N SER A 16 14.22 3.98 -56.81
CA SER A 16 14.43 5.23 -57.54
C SER A 16 15.20 6.21 -56.67
N ALA A 17 16.45 6.45 -57.07
CA ALA A 17 17.25 7.58 -56.64
C ALA A 17 16.67 8.90 -57.18
N LEU A 18 16.95 10.03 -56.52
CA LEU A 18 17.62 11.18 -57.14
C LEU A 18 17.86 12.34 -56.15
N ALA A 19 19.09 12.86 -56.25
CA ALA A 19 19.52 14.26 -56.22
C ALA A 19 19.43 15.10 -54.93
N SER A 20 20.63 15.48 -54.50
CA SER A 20 21.01 16.48 -53.51
C SER A 20 20.49 17.88 -53.81
N CYS A 21 20.14 18.61 -52.74
CA CYS A 21 20.28 20.06 -52.66
C CYS A 21 20.87 20.41 -51.30
N THR A 22 22.07 20.96 -51.33
CA THR A 22 22.81 21.53 -50.19
C THR A 22 22.22 22.88 -49.80
N VAL A 23 21.94 23.07 -48.51
CA VAL A 23 21.79 24.40 -47.90
C VAL A 23 22.58 24.39 -46.59
N GLN A 24 23.59 25.26 -46.54
CA GLN A 24 24.40 25.55 -45.36
C GLN A 24 23.55 26.24 -44.29
N ARG A 25 23.73 25.87 -43.02
CA ARG A 25 23.48 26.77 -41.90
C ARG A 25 24.43 26.47 -40.74
N GLU A 26 25.00 27.55 -40.23
CA GLU A 26 26.11 27.69 -39.31
C GLU A 26 25.87 27.07 -37.92
N GLU A 27 26.95 26.59 -37.29
CA GLU A 27 26.98 26.17 -35.88
C GLU A 27 26.90 27.34 -34.91
N PRO A 28 26.28 27.15 -33.73
CA PRO A 28 26.74 27.78 -32.51
C PRO A 28 27.33 26.73 -31.56
N THR A 29 28.63 26.80 -31.38
CA THR A 29 29.38 26.15 -30.31
C THR A 29 28.88 26.68 -28.96
N THR A 30 28.14 25.86 -28.20
CA THR A 30 27.90 26.10 -26.77
C THR A 30 28.51 24.96 -25.97
N THR A 31 29.60 25.29 -25.27
CA THR A 31 30.27 24.44 -24.29
C THR A 31 29.37 24.34 -23.05
N GLU A 32 28.61 23.26 -22.90
CA GLU A 32 27.95 22.95 -21.62
C GLU A 32 28.91 22.19 -20.69
N PRO A 33 29.00 22.56 -19.40
CA PRO A 33 29.81 21.83 -18.43
C PRO A 33 29.14 20.49 -18.09
N THR A 34 29.81 19.40 -18.46
CA THR A 34 29.47 18.04 -18.00
C THR A 34 29.56 17.97 -16.48
N THR A 35 28.41 18.05 -15.81
CA THR A 35 28.31 17.68 -14.40
C THR A 35 28.19 16.16 -14.33
N THR A 36 29.34 15.49 -14.15
CA THR A 36 29.39 14.07 -13.83
C THR A 36 28.71 13.86 -12.48
N THR A 37 27.44 13.47 -12.51
CA THR A 37 26.76 12.95 -11.32
C THR A 37 27.19 11.50 -11.17
N THR A 38 28.13 11.26 -10.26
CA THR A 38 28.44 9.93 -9.75
C THR A 38 27.23 9.46 -8.94
N THR A 39 26.35 8.69 -9.58
CA THR A 39 25.33 7.90 -8.88
C THR A 39 26.06 6.72 -8.23
N GLU A 40 26.34 6.83 -6.94
CA GLU A 40 26.69 5.65 -6.16
C GLU A 40 25.51 4.67 -6.21
N PRO A 41 25.71 3.41 -6.63
CA PRO A 41 24.68 2.39 -6.53
C PRO A 41 24.47 2.11 -5.03
N THR A 42 23.44 2.70 -4.45
CA THR A 42 22.95 2.28 -3.13
C THR A 42 22.40 0.88 -3.31
N THR A 43 23.26 -0.11 -3.06
CA THR A 43 22.85 -1.50 -2.92
C THR A 43 22.00 -1.60 -1.66
N VAL A 44 20.69 -1.42 -1.81
CA VAL A 44 19.74 -1.74 -0.73
C VAL A 44 19.69 -3.26 -0.67
N THR A 45 20.25 -3.83 0.38
CA THR A 45 20.16 -5.25 0.69
C THR A 45 18.69 -5.62 0.95
N THR A 46 17.99 -6.04 -0.10
CA THR A 46 16.66 -6.64 -0.02
C THR A 46 16.80 -8.03 0.57
N THR A 47 16.89 -8.13 1.90
CA THR A 47 16.77 -9.42 2.57
C THR A 47 15.29 -9.76 2.65
N GLU A 48 14.85 -10.65 1.76
CA GLU A 48 13.65 -11.43 2.03
C GLU A 48 13.92 -12.19 3.33
N ASP A 49 13.20 -11.83 4.38
CA ASP A 49 13.25 -12.57 5.63
C ASP A 49 12.57 -13.94 5.40
N GLU A 50 13.38 -14.95 5.12
CA GLU A 50 12.94 -16.33 4.92
C GLU A 50 12.76 -17.08 6.24
N ASN A 51 13.25 -16.54 7.37
CA ASN A 51 13.23 -17.25 8.63
C ASN A 51 12.24 -16.62 9.61
N THR A 52 10.99 -17.10 9.58
CA THR A 52 10.02 -16.81 10.65
C THR A 52 9.48 -18.12 11.21
N THR A 53 9.92 -18.45 12.43
CA THR A 53 9.40 -19.56 13.24
C THR A 53 8.68 -18.97 14.46
N PHE A 54 7.34 -18.85 14.44
CA PHE A 54 6.56 -18.22 15.52
C PHE A 54 5.13 -18.79 15.62
N PRO A 55 4.46 -18.66 16.80
CA PRO A 55 3.65 -19.72 17.41
C PRO A 55 2.29 -19.94 16.74
N GLU A 56 1.90 -21.20 16.76
CA GLU A 56 0.90 -21.81 15.91
C GLU A 56 -0.39 -22.05 16.67
N THR A 57 -1.53 -21.56 16.20
CA THR A 57 -2.79 -22.28 16.41
C THR A 57 -3.94 -21.83 15.52
N SER A 58 -4.02 -20.55 15.10
CA SER A 58 -5.16 -20.06 14.30
C SER A 58 -4.85 -19.77 12.82
N THR A 59 -3.57 -19.63 12.46
CA THR A 59 -3.10 -19.29 11.10
C THR A 59 -2.78 -20.52 10.24
N ARG A 60 -2.79 -21.73 10.82
CA ARG A 60 -2.47 -22.99 10.11
C ARG A 60 -3.64 -23.65 9.40
N THR A 61 -4.88 -23.27 9.70
CA THR A 61 -6.06 -23.84 9.04
C THR A 61 -6.05 -23.43 7.58
N ILE A 62 -5.73 -24.37 6.70
CA ILE A 62 -5.85 -24.19 5.25
C ILE A 62 -7.33 -24.29 4.89
N HIS A 63 -7.91 -23.19 4.42
CA HIS A 63 -9.28 -23.16 3.97
C HIS A 63 -9.34 -23.57 2.51
N LYS A 64 -10.53 -23.98 2.04
CA LYS A 64 -10.74 -24.21 0.62
C LYS A 64 -10.46 -22.92 -0.15
N GLY A 65 -9.75 -23.04 -1.28
CA GLY A 65 -9.50 -21.93 -2.19
C GLY A 65 -10.80 -21.21 -2.57
N LEU A 66 -10.80 -19.89 -2.43
CA LEU A 66 -11.90 -19.04 -2.84
C LEU A 66 -11.67 -18.56 -4.27
N GLU A 67 -12.74 -18.50 -5.04
CA GLU A 67 -12.68 -18.12 -6.44
C GLU A 67 -13.01 -16.64 -6.62
N LYS A 68 -12.52 -16.06 -7.72
CA LYS A 68 -12.93 -14.73 -8.17
C LYS A 68 -14.10 -14.82 -9.14
N ASP A 69 -15.03 -13.88 -9.00
CA ASP A 69 -16.15 -13.72 -9.92
C ASP A 69 -16.36 -12.25 -10.26
N SER A 70 -15.82 -11.82 -11.40
CA SER A 70 -15.97 -10.46 -11.91
C SER A 70 -17.33 -10.23 -12.56
N GLU A 71 -17.90 -11.26 -13.18
CA GLU A 71 -19.05 -11.18 -14.08
C GLU A 71 -20.38 -11.51 -13.40
N GLY A 72 -20.33 -12.26 -12.30
CA GLY A 72 -21.52 -12.66 -11.57
C GLY A 72 -22.31 -11.47 -11.02
N ASP A 73 -23.63 -11.66 -11.01
CA ASP A 73 -24.56 -10.69 -10.45
C ASP A 73 -24.62 -10.81 -8.92
N TYR A 74 -24.27 -9.71 -8.26
CA TYR A 74 -24.33 -9.52 -6.81
C TYR A 74 -24.88 -8.11 -6.57
N PRO A 75 -26.19 -7.87 -6.78
CA PRO A 75 -26.73 -6.52 -6.91
C PRO A 75 -26.95 -5.85 -5.54
N HIS A 76 -26.93 -6.61 -4.45
CA HIS A 76 -27.26 -6.10 -3.12
C HIS A 76 -26.01 -5.77 -2.32
N ARG A 77 -25.70 -4.48 -2.15
CA ARG A 77 -24.63 -4.05 -1.24
C ARG A 77 -25.06 -4.26 0.22
N ILE A 78 -24.28 -5.04 0.95
CA ILE A 78 -24.50 -5.35 2.37
C ILE A 78 -23.86 -4.28 3.25
N ALA A 79 -22.59 -3.98 2.99
CA ALA A 79 -21.81 -3.04 3.78
C ALA A 79 -20.74 -2.38 2.91
N THR A 80 -20.25 -1.24 3.38
CA THR A 80 -19.10 -0.55 2.81
C THR A 80 -18.27 0.09 3.92
N TYR A 81 -16.97 0.21 3.69
CA TYR A 81 -16.07 0.97 4.52
C TYR A 81 -14.91 1.52 3.69
N SER A 82 -14.46 2.72 4.04
CA SER A 82 -13.37 3.40 3.35
C SER A 82 -12.30 3.85 4.34
N THR A 83 -11.04 3.78 3.90
CA THR A 83 -9.88 4.37 4.58
C THR A 83 -9.13 5.27 3.61
N HIS A 84 -8.31 6.18 4.14
CA HIS A 84 -7.56 7.13 3.32
C HIS A 84 -6.06 6.83 3.34
N TYR A 85 -5.37 7.15 2.25
CA TYR A 85 -3.92 6.99 2.11
C TYR A 85 -3.34 8.15 1.30
N ASN A 86 -2.04 8.42 1.50
CA ASN A 86 -1.32 9.38 0.67
C ASN A 86 -1.06 8.78 -0.71
N SER A 87 -1.76 9.25 -1.75
CA SER A 87 -1.57 8.78 -3.13
C SER A 87 -0.24 9.23 -3.76
N TYR A 88 0.45 10.20 -3.17
CA TYR A 88 1.78 10.63 -3.62
C TYR A 88 2.90 9.70 -3.12
N ASP A 89 2.63 8.84 -2.13
CA ASP A 89 3.54 7.76 -1.74
C ASP A 89 3.38 6.62 -2.74
N VAL A 90 4.18 6.67 -3.80
CA VAL A 90 4.07 5.78 -4.98
C VAL A 90 4.27 4.33 -4.60
N THR A 91 5.33 4.00 -3.85
CA THR A 91 5.67 2.59 -3.55
C THR A 91 4.63 1.96 -2.64
N ARG A 92 4.16 2.70 -1.62
CA ARG A 92 3.06 2.28 -0.76
C ARG A 92 1.75 2.12 -1.54
N THR A 93 1.48 3.02 -2.47
CA THR A 93 0.28 2.95 -3.33
C THR A 93 0.33 1.74 -4.26
N THR A 94 1.49 1.41 -4.83
CA THR A 94 1.69 0.19 -5.62
C THR A 94 1.40 -1.06 -4.78
N ASN A 95 1.92 -1.13 -3.55
CA ASN A 95 1.64 -2.23 -2.62
C ASN A 95 0.15 -2.39 -2.29
N LEU A 96 -0.55 -1.28 -2.06
CA LEU A 96 -2.00 -1.28 -1.86
C LEU A 96 -2.72 -1.85 -3.08
N LYS A 97 -2.42 -1.34 -4.28
CA LYS A 97 -3.01 -1.80 -5.55
C LYS A 97 -2.76 -3.29 -5.77
N ASN A 98 -1.55 -3.77 -5.49
CA ASN A 98 -1.20 -5.18 -5.64
C ASN A 98 -2.02 -6.07 -4.69
N ALA A 99 -2.10 -5.73 -3.40
CA ALA A 99 -2.94 -6.47 -2.46
C ALA A 99 -4.43 -6.41 -2.84
N VAL A 100 -4.95 -5.23 -3.20
CA VAL A 100 -6.32 -5.03 -3.69
C VAL A 100 -6.61 -5.93 -4.90
N SER A 101 -5.68 -6.02 -5.87
CA SER A 101 -5.86 -6.86 -7.05
C SER A 101 -6.03 -8.34 -6.70
N LYS A 102 -5.40 -8.81 -5.61
CA LYS A 102 -5.50 -10.20 -5.14
C LYS A 102 -6.85 -10.50 -4.50
N VAL A 103 -7.44 -9.54 -3.79
CA VAL A 103 -8.69 -9.76 -3.04
C VAL A 103 -9.95 -9.27 -3.73
N ASN A 104 -9.83 -8.38 -4.71
CA ASN A 104 -10.98 -7.87 -5.45
C ASN A 104 -11.69 -8.99 -6.23
N ASN A 105 -13.02 -8.94 -6.21
CA ASN A 105 -13.95 -9.90 -6.79
C ASN A 105 -13.92 -11.31 -6.18
N ILE A 106 -13.25 -11.54 -5.05
CA ILE A 106 -13.34 -12.83 -4.37
C ILE A 106 -14.77 -13.08 -3.91
N VAL A 107 -15.25 -14.29 -4.16
CA VAL A 107 -16.52 -14.80 -3.66
C VAL A 107 -16.27 -15.67 -2.43
N VAL A 108 -16.96 -15.36 -1.33
CA VAL A 108 -16.99 -16.16 -0.12
C VAL A 108 -18.36 -16.85 -0.05
N PRO A 109 -18.47 -18.15 -0.35
CA PRO A 109 -19.71 -18.89 -0.18
C PRO A 109 -20.20 -18.87 1.27
N ASP A 110 -21.49 -19.13 1.47
CA ASP A 110 -22.04 -19.22 2.83
C ASP A 110 -21.34 -20.33 3.64
N GLY A 111 -21.08 -20.06 4.91
CA GLY A 111 -20.33 -20.91 5.84
C GLY A 111 -18.81 -20.96 5.62
N GLN A 112 -18.28 -20.45 4.50
CA GLN A 112 -16.85 -20.47 4.19
C GLN A 112 -16.08 -19.32 4.85
N VAL A 113 -14.78 -19.54 5.05
CA VAL A 113 -13.87 -18.57 5.66
C VAL A 113 -13.03 -17.89 4.59
N PHE A 114 -12.98 -16.56 4.65
CA PHE A 114 -11.98 -15.77 3.97
C PHE A 114 -10.73 -15.66 4.86
N SER A 115 -9.57 -16.02 4.33
CA SER A 115 -8.27 -15.71 4.92
C SER A 115 -7.54 -14.69 4.07
N PHE A 116 -7.11 -13.58 4.69
CA PHE A 116 -6.42 -12.52 3.95
C PHE A 116 -5.09 -13.02 3.38
N ASN A 117 -4.30 -13.73 4.20
CA ASN A 117 -3.02 -14.26 3.75
C ASN A 117 -3.19 -15.32 2.66
N GLN A 118 -4.11 -16.28 2.78
CA GLN A 118 -4.28 -17.32 1.73
C GLN A 118 -4.64 -16.74 0.36
N ASN A 119 -5.31 -15.59 0.33
CA ASN A 119 -5.66 -14.91 -0.92
C ASN A 119 -4.57 -13.95 -1.43
N VAL A 120 -3.84 -13.26 -0.53
CA VAL A 120 -2.85 -12.25 -0.91
C VAL A 120 -1.45 -12.84 -1.14
N GLY A 121 -1.09 -13.89 -0.40
CA GLY A 121 0.22 -14.55 -0.47
C GLY A 121 1.36 -13.84 0.28
N LYS A 122 2.58 -14.40 0.14
CA LYS A 122 3.83 -13.81 0.65
C LYS A 122 4.12 -12.49 -0.09
N ARG A 123 4.64 -11.49 0.64
CA ARG A 123 4.97 -10.18 0.08
C ARG A 123 6.44 -10.17 -0.32
N THR A 124 6.71 -10.53 -1.57
CA THR A 124 8.04 -10.60 -2.16
C THR A 124 8.18 -9.60 -3.30
N VAL A 125 9.43 -9.31 -3.71
CA VAL A 125 9.69 -8.48 -4.90
C VAL A 125 9.09 -9.14 -6.15
N THR A 126 9.23 -10.46 -6.27
CA THR A 126 8.68 -11.24 -7.39
C THR A 126 7.15 -11.24 -7.44
N ALA A 127 6.48 -11.08 -6.29
CA ALA A 127 5.03 -10.88 -6.22
C ALA A 127 4.60 -9.43 -6.49
N GLY A 128 5.55 -8.55 -6.84
CA GLY A 128 5.35 -7.15 -7.18
C GLY A 128 5.36 -6.20 -5.99
N TYR A 129 5.73 -6.64 -4.79
CA TYR A 129 5.77 -5.75 -3.63
C TYR A 129 7.06 -4.93 -3.58
N GLU A 130 6.90 -3.66 -3.25
CA GLU A 130 7.98 -2.70 -3.12
C GLU A 130 8.24 -2.37 -1.64
N THR A 131 9.41 -1.80 -1.38
CA THR A 131 9.79 -1.32 -0.05
C THR A 131 9.00 -0.05 0.31
N ALA A 132 8.33 -0.09 1.45
CA ALA A 132 7.62 1.04 2.05
C ALA A 132 7.65 0.92 3.58
N LYS A 133 7.11 1.91 4.30
CA LYS A 133 7.07 1.86 5.77
C LYS A 133 6.16 0.71 6.25
N ILE A 134 6.71 -0.14 7.12
CA ILE A 134 6.04 -1.22 7.83
C ILE A 134 6.22 -1.04 9.34
N VAL A 135 5.36 -1.68 10.14
CA VAL A 135 5.56 -1.80 11.59
C VAL A 135 6.26 -3.13 11.88
N ARG A 136 7.47 -3.09 12.45
CA ARG A 136 8.22 -4.28 12.90
C ARG A 136 8.79 -3.99 14.29
N ASP A 137 8.60 -4.93 15.23
CA ASP A 137 9.14 -4.86 16.59
C ASP A 137 8.86 -3.56 17.37
N GLY A 138 7.74 -2.89 17.07
CA GLY A 138 7.35 -1.63 17.70
C GLY A 138 8.02 -0.39 17.09
N GLU A 139 8.53 -0.48 15.88
CA GLU A 139 9.11 0.65 15.13
C GLU A 139 8.59 0.70 13.70
N PHE A 140 8.63 1.89 13.08
CA PHE A 140 8.41 2.06 11.65
C PHE A 140 9.73 1.89 10.92
N VAL A 141 9.86 0.79 10.17
CA VAL A 141 11.05 0.46 9.37
C VAL A 141 10.66 0.33 7.91
N ASP A 142 11.64 0.40 7.01
CA ASP A 142 11.41 0.09 5.61
C ASP A 142 11.35 -1.43 5.41
N GLY A 143 10.35 -1.90 4.68
CA GLY A 143 10.18 -3.32 4.38
C GLY A 143 9.19 -3.57 3.25
N LEU A 144 9.19 -4.79 2.72
CA LEU A 144 8.33 -5.17 1.60
C LEU A 144 6.85 -5.18 2.01
N GLY A 145 6.01 -4.62 1.15
CA GLY A 145 4.55 -4.67 1.32
C GLY A 145 4.00 -3.66 2.34
N GLY A 146 4.72 -2.57 2.64
CA GLY A 146 4.16 -1.46 3.40
C GLY A 146 2.85 -0.96 2.78
N GLY A 147 1.80 -0.87 3.59
CA GLY A 147 0.42 -0.55 3.17
C GLY A 147 -0.54 -1.73 3.20
N VAL A 148 -0.08 -2.98 3.10
CA VAL A 148 -0.96 -4.16 3.00
C VAL A 148 -1.91 -4.34 4.20
N CYS A 149 -1.48 -4.02 5.41
CA CYS A 149 -2.34 -4.09 6.60
C CYS A 149 -3.53 -3.12 6.54
N GLN A 150 -3.43 -2.02 5.77
CA GLN A 150 -4.57 -1.13 5.55
C GLN A 150 -5.67 -1.82 4.72
N VAL A 151 -5.30 -2.66 3.75
CA VAL A 151 -6.25 -3.47 2.97
C VAL A 151 -6.97 -4.46 3.88
N SER A 152 -6.22 -5.18 4.72
CA SER A 152 -6.80 -6.08 5.72
C SER A 152 -7.76 -5.35 6.67
N SER A 153 -7.33 -4.22 7.24
CA SER A 153 -8.15 -3.42 8.16
C SER A 153 -9.42 -2.88 7.50
N THR A 154 -9.36 -2.48 6.23
CA THR A 154 -10.53 -2.01 5.48
C THR A 154 -11.53 -3.15 5.25
N ILE A 155 -11.06 -4.36 4.95
CA ILE A 155 -11.93 -5.54 4.82
C ILE A 155 -12.52 -5.93 6.19
N PHE A 156 -11.74 -5.87 7.26
CA PHE A 156 -12.21 -6.12 8.63
C PHE A 156 -13.35 -5.19 9.02
N GLU A 157 -13.20 -3.89 8.83
CA GLU A 157 -14.24 -2.90 9.13
C GLU A 157 -15.49 -3.09 8.25
N CYS A 158 -15.32 -3.52 7.00
CA CYS A 158 -16.44 -3.90 6.13
C CYS A 158 -17.15 -5.18 6.65
N ALA A 159 -16.40 -6.19 7.07
CA ALA A 159 -16.93 -7.45 7.63
C ALA A 159 -17.67 -7.22 8.95
N LEU A 160 -17.19 -6.32 9.80
CA LEU A 160 -17.89 -5.90 11.02
C LEU A 160 -19.27 -5.35 10.70
N ARG A 161 -19.36 -4.40 9.75
CA ARG A 161 -20.61 -3.76 9.30
C ARG A 161 -21.53 -4.71 8.57
N ALA A 162 -20.98 -5.69 7.86
CA ALA A 162 -21.74 -6.75 7.21
C ALA A 162 -22.30 -7.79 8.19
N ASN A 163 -22.01 -7.66 9.50
CA ASN A 163 -22.33 -8.66 10.51
C ASN A 163 -21.76 -10.06 10.19
N ALA A 164 -20.62 -10.13 9.51
CA ALA A 164 -19.90 -11.39 9.34
C ALA A 164 -19.28 -11.85 10.66
N GLU A 165 -19.06 -13.15 10.81
CA GLU A 165 -18.37 -13.72 11.97
C GLU A 165 -16.86 -13.46 11.82
N ILE A 166 -16.24 -12.79 12.79
CA ILE A 166 -14.80 -12.58 12.80
C ILE A 166 -14.14 -13.79 13.44
N VAL A 167 -13.30 -14.51 12.68
CA VAL A 167 -12.66 -15.75 13.12
C VAL A 167 -11.29 -15.46 13.73
N VAL A 168 -10.50 -14.63 13.07
CA VAL A 168 -9.16 -14.23 13.54
C VAL A 168 -8.96 -12.74 13.28
N ARG A 169 -8.48 -12.04 14.30
CA ARG A 169 -8.06 -10.63 14.20
C ARG A 169 -6.93 -10.36 15.18
N HIS A 170 -5.92 -9.64 14.72
CA HIS A 170 -4.83 -9.12 15.56
C HIS A 170 -4.72 -7.60 15.41
N PRO A 171 -4.53 -6.83 16.51
CA PRO A 171 -4.16 -5.42 16.42
C PRO A 171 -2.69 -5.24 16.05
N HIS A 172 -2.36 -4.05 15.53
CA HIS A 172 -1.00 -3.58 15.39
C HIS A 172 -0.39 -3.38 16.77
N THR A 173 0.93 -3.54 16.83
CA THR A 173 1.70 -3.19 18.03
C THR A 173 1.85 -1.67 18.21
N LEU A 174 1.70 -0.89 17.14
CA LEU A 174 1.76 0.58 17.13
C LEU A 174 0.45 1.18 16.63
N LYS A 175 0.18 2.42 17.04
CA LYS A 175 -0.97 3.20 16.55
C LYS A 175 -0.83 3.42 15.04
N VAL A 176 -1.91 3.16 14.29
CA VAL A 176 -2.02 3.45 12.86
C VAL A 176 -3.10 4.50 12.63
N ALA A 177 -2.91 5.38 11.64
CA ALA A 177 -3.77 6.54 11.44
C ALA A 177 -4.96 6.31 10.49
N TYR A 178 -4.95 5.23 9.71
CA TYR A 178 -5.94 5.01 8.63
C TYR A 178 -7.26 4.39 9.11
N VAL A 179 -7.34 3.97 10.38
CA VAL A 179 -8.56 3.49 11.06
C VAL A 179 -8.59 4.00 12.50
N PRO A 180 -9.77 4.10 13.13
CA PRO A 180 -9.86 4.37 14.56
C PRO A 180 -9.05 3.36 15.38
N LEU A 181 -8.48 3.80 16.50
CA LEU A 181 -7.69 2.94 17.38
C LEU A 181 -8.55 1.79 17.92
N GLY A 182 -8.24 0.56 17.50
CA GLY A 182 -8.97 -0.66 17.83
C GLY A 182 -9.71 -1.27 16.64
N GLY A 183 -9.87 -0.50 15.56
CA GLY A 183 -10.50 -0.90 14.29
C GLY A 183 -9.54 -1.46 13.24
N ASP A 184 -8.32 -1.80 13.63
CA ASP A 184 -7.29 -2.32 12.74
C ASP A 184 -7.22 -3.85 12.75
N ALA A 185 -6.74 -4.45 11.67
CA ALA A 185 -6.47 -5.87 11.56
C ALA A 185 -5.12 -6.09 10.86
N THR A 186 -4.08 -6.38 11.65
CA THR A 186 -2.72 -6.63 11.18
C THR A 186 -2.60 -8.01 10.56
N VAL A 187 -1.76 -8.09 9.53
CA VAL A 187 -1.41 -9.32 8.86
C VAL A 187 0.10 -9.38 8.66
N GLN A 188 0.65 -10.55 8.85
CA GLN A 188 2.04 -10.89 8.61
C GLN A 188 2.06 -12.32 8.07
N TRP A 189 2.71 -12.52 6.92
CA TRP A 189 2.75 -13.83 6.30
C TRP A 189 3.23 -14.91 7.29
N ASN A 190 2.54 -16.05 7.31
CA ASN A 190 2.76 -17.19 8.21
C ASN A 190 2.62 -16.96 9.73
N THR A 191 2.37 -15.74 10.22
CA THR A 191 2.31 -15.48 11.68
C THR A 191 1.03 -14.77 12.14
N GLN A 192 0.52 -13.79 11.40
CA GLN A 192 -0.71 -13.07 11.74
C GLN A 192 -1.61 -12.99 10.52
N ASP A 193 -2.88 -13.33 10.69
CA ASP A 193 -3.85 -13.28 9.62
C ASP A 193 -5.12 -12.55 10.06
N PHE A 194 -5.88 -12.09 9.08
CA PHE A 194 -7.25 -11.65 9.28
C PHE A 194 -8.18 -12.65 8.61
N GLN A 195 -9.12 -13.19 9.38
CA GLN A 195 -10.08 -14.16 8.89
C GLN A 195 -11.49 -13.82 9.33
N PHE A 196 -12.45 -13.97 8.41
CA PHE A 196 -13.87 -13.91 8.72
C PHE A 196 -14.62 -15.05 8.03
N ARG A 197 -15.71 -15.51 8.64
CA ARG A 197 -16.63 -16.48 8.05
C ARG A 197 -17.84 -15.75 7.51
N ASN A 198 -18.24 -16.09 6.29
CA ASN A 198 -19.53 -15.66 5.76
C ASN A 198 -20.65 -16.46 6.44
N THR A 199 -21.51 -15.78 7.18
CA THR A 199 -22.66 -16.37 7.90
C THR A 199 -23.98 -15.71 7.47
N LEU A 200 -24.03 -15.21 6.22
CA LEU A 200 -25.12 -14.35 5.73
C LEU A 200 -26.18 -15.10 4.93
N GLY A 201 -26.09 -16.44 4.84
CA GLY A 201 -27.08 -17.29 4.14
C GLY A 201 -27.03 -17.16 2.61
N THR A 202 -26.01 -16.51 2.07
CA THR A 202 -25.83 -16.30 0.62
C THR A 202 -24.35 -16.03 0.31
N PRO A 203 -23.85 -16.43 -0.87
CA PRO A 203 -22.50 -16.05 -1.29
C PRO A 203 -22.34 -14.53 -1.32
N ILE A 204 -21.21 -14.05 -0.83
CA ILE A 204 -20.85 -12.64 -0.90
C ILE A 204 -19.65 -12.44 -1.81
N ARG A 205 -19.62 -11.32 -2.53
CA ARG A 205 -18.49 -10.86 -3.32
C ARG A 205 -17.84 -9.66 -2.64
N ILE A 206 -16.52 -9.73 -2.46
CA ILE A 206 -15.70 -8.63 -1.98
C ILE A 206 -15.38 -7.73 -3.17
N LYS A 207 -15.92 -6.50 -3.18
CA LYS A 207 -15.52 -5.44 -4.10
C LYS A 207 -14.60 -4.48 -3.37
N ILE A 208 -13.36 -4.36 -3.83
CA ILE A 208 -12.39 -3.47 -3.20
C ILE A 208 -11.54 -2.78 -4.25
N HIS A 209 -11.31 -1.48 -4.07
CA HIS A 209 -10.54 -0.64 -4.98
C HIS A 209 -9.85 0.47 -4.21
N CYS A 210 -8.70 0.92 -4.71
CA CYS A 210 -8.01 2.10 -4.21
C CYS A 210 -7.76 3.10 -5.34
N GLU A 211 -8.30 4.30 -5.19
CA GLU A 211 -8.25 5.35 -6.20
C GLU A 211 -8.24 6.72 -5.50
N SER A 212 -7.47 7.67 -6.04
CA SER A 212 -7.44 9.06 -5.56
C SER A 212 -7.28 9.22 -4.03
N GLY A 213 -6.39 8.43 -3.43
CA GLY A 213 -6.11 8.49 -1.98
C GLY A 213 -7.18 7.84 -1.08
N THR A 214 -8.17 7.16 -1.66
CA THR A 214 -9.21 6.44 -0.90
C THR A 214 -9.22 4.96 -1.26
N LEU A 215 -9.22 4.10 -0.24
CA LEU A 215 -9.36 2.66 -0.35
C LEU A 215 -10.75 2.27 0.18
N THR A 216 -11.60 1.72 -0.68
CA THR A 216 -12.98 1.38 -0.34
C THR A 216 -13.20 -0.12 -0.53
N CYS A 217 -13.75 -0.77 0.50
CA CYS A 217 -14.23 -2.14 0.45
C CYS A 217 -15.75 -2.15 0.58
N SER A 218 -16.41 -3.02 -0.18
CA SER A 218 -17.84 -3.26 -0.10
C SER A 218 -18.12 -4.75 -0.26
N PHE A 219 -19.05 -5.27 0.53
CA PHE A 219 -19.56 -6.64 0.37
C PHE A 219 -20.89 -6.60 -0.36
N TYR A 220 -21.02 -7.43 -1.39
CA TYR A 220 -22.23 -7.56 -2.20
C TYR A 220 -22.76 -8.99 -2.14
N ALA A 221 -24.07 -9.17 -2.15
CA ALA A 221 -24.73 -10.47 -2.12
C ALA A 221 -25.62 -10.71 -3.34
N LYS A 222 -25.86 -11.98 -3.65
CA LYS A 222 -26.84 -12.41 -4.68
C LYS A 222 -28.29 -12.16 -4.29
N LYS A 223 -28.57 -12.08 -2.99
CA LYS A 223 -29.90 -11.87 -2.42
C LYS A 223 -29.82 -10.74 -1.40
N LYS A 224 -30.93 -10.04 -1.18
CA LYS A 224 -31.02 -9.06 -0.10
C LYS A 224 -30.83 -9.78 1.24
N VAL A 225 -29.90 -9.30 2.05
CA VAL A 225 -29.60 -9.82 3.39
C VAL A 225 -30.04 -8.77 4.41
N ASP A 226 -30.73 -9.21 5.46
CA ASP A 226 -30.93 -8.40 6.66
C ASP A 226 -29.80 -8.71 7.65
N VAL A 227 -28.93 -7.73 7.89
CA VAL A 227 -27.80 -7.86 8.82
C VAL A 227 -28.15 -7.37 10.23
N GLY A 228 -29.36 -6.87 10.44
CA GLY A 228 -29.82 -6.23 11.68
C GLY A 228 -29.29 -4.80 11.87
N ASP A 229 -29.67 -4.18 13.00
CA ASP A 229 -29.15 -2.88 13.44
C ASP A 229 -27.72 -3.04 14.00
N VAL A 230 -26.74 -2.99 13.09
CA VAL A 230 -25.32 -3.12 13.42
C VAL A 230 -24.77 -1.78 13.93
N LYS A 231 -24.30 -1.76 15.17
CA LYS A 231 -23.58 -0.62 15.76
C LYS A 231 -22.19 -1.04 16.19
N ILE A 232 -21.20 -0.24 15.84
CA ILE A 232 -19.81 -0.42 16.22
C ILE A 232 -19.43 0.75 17.13
N SER A 233 -18.91 0.45 18.31
CA SER A 233 -18.40 1.44 19.24
C SER A 233 -16.98 1.09 19.65
N ILE A 234 -16.19 2.12 19.89
CA ILE A 234 -14.83 2.00 20.41
C ILE A 234 -14.74 2.88 21.65
N SER A 235 -14.34 2.30 22.77
CA SER A 235 -14.05 3.02 24.01
C SER A 235 -12.59 2.88 24.39
N SER A 236 -12.02 3.92 25.02
CA SER A 236 -10.66 3.91 25.54
C SER A 236 -10.69 3.91 27.06
N SER A 237 -9.95 2.99 27.68
CA SER A 237 -9.77 2.94 29.14
C SER A 237 -8.41 2.33 29.48
N GLY A 238 -7.63 3.00 30.34
CA GLY A 238 -6.34 2.50 30.82
C GLY A 238 -5.35 2.15 29.70
N GLY A 239 -5.27 2.95 28.63
CA GLY A 239 -4.39 2.71 27.48
C GLY A 239 -4.82 1.53 26.57
N SER A 240 -6.01 0.97 26.82
CA SER A 240 -6.62 -0.09 26.01
C SER A 240 -7.80 0.47 25.23
N TYR A 241 -7.99 -0.03 24.01
CA TYR A 241 -9.09 0.33 23.12
C TYR A 241 -10.00 -0.88 22.94
N VAL A 242 -11.25 -0.76 23.38
CA VAL A 242 -12.23 -1.84 23.32
C VAL A 242 -13.18 -1.55 22.17
N LEU A 243 -13.12 -2.37 21.12
CA LEU A 243 -14.09 -2.34 20.03
C LEU A 243 -15.19 -3.34 20.33
N THR A 244 -16.44 -2.87 20.29
CA THR A 244 -17.64 -3.68 20.47
C THR A 244 -18.55 -3.53 19.26
N ARG A 245 -19.08 -4.66 18.76
CA ARG A 245 -20.20 -4.69 17.82
C ARG A 245 -21.45 -5.19 18.53
N THR A 246 -22.54 -4.46 18.37
CA THR A 246 -23.88 -4.91 18.74
C THR A 246 -24.74 -5.06 17.50
N VAL A 247 -25.63 -6.05 17.50
CA VAL A 247 -26.64 -6.26 16.46
C VAL A 247 -27.99 -6.39 17.15
N ASN A 248 -28.95 -5.56 16.75
CA ASN A 248 -30.28 -5.50 17.38
C ASN A 248 -30.18 -5.31 18.91
N GLY A 249 -29.24 -4.46 19.36
CA GLY A 249 -28.98 -4.17 20.77
C GLY A 249 -28.17 -5.24 21.53
N LYS A 250 -27.87 -6.40 20.92
CA LYS A 250 -27.09 -7.47 21.57
C LYS A 250 -25.64 -7.45 21.12
N GLN A 251 -24.71 -7.43 22.07
CA GLN A 251 -23.28 -7.56 21.76
C GLN A 251 -22.99 -8.95 21.15
N ASN A 252 -22.40 -8.98 19.96
CA ASN A 252 -22.01 -10.22 19.28
C ASN A 252 -20.53 -10.27 18.84
N TYR A 253 -19.77 -9.19 19.06
CA TYR A 253 -18.32 -9.19 18.89
C TYR A 253 -17.69 -8.16 19.83
N ARG A 254 -16.55 -8.51 20.42
CA ARG A 254 -15.76 -7.63 21.29
C ARG A 254 -14.28 -7.96 21.14
N THR A 255 -13.44 -6.96 20.95
CA THR A 255 -11.98 -7.11 20.93
C THR A 255 -11.31 -5.99 21.73
N VAL A 256 -10.09 -6.23 22.16
CA VAL A 256 -9.27 -5.26 22.91
C VAL A 256 -7.96 -5.08 22.18
N SER A 257 -7.53 -3.82 22.03
CA SER A 257 -6.26 -3.46 21.40
C SER A 257 -5.43 -2.63 22.35
N LYS A 258 -4.12 -2.89 22.38
CA LYS A 258 -3.13 -2.10 23.12
C LYS A 258 -2.01 -1.75 22.16
N TYR A 259 -1.54 -0.52 22.23
CA TYR A 259 -0.47 -0.01 21.37
C TYR A 259 0.71 0.42 22.24
N LYS A 260 1.91 0.09 21.80
CA LYS A 260 3.15 0.60 22.38
C LYS A 260 3.36 2.04 21.93
N GLU A 261 4.06 2.80 22.76
CA GLU A 261 4.63 4.07 22.33
C GLU A 261 5.80 3.81 21.38
N GLN A 262 5.93 4.66 20.37
CA GLN A 262 6.98 4.52 19.37
C GLN A 262 8.35 4.80 20.02
N LYS A 263 9.33 3.94 19.78
CA LYS A 263 10.71 4.21 20.19
C LYS A 263 11.26 5.39 19.39
N THR A 264 11.66 6.47 20.05
CA THR A 264 12.29 7.64 19.41
C THR A 264 13.77 7.33 19.15
N THR A 265 14.16 7.11 17.89
CA THR A 265 15.58 7.13 17.51
C THR A 265 16.08 8.57 17.45
N THR A 266 16.82 9.01 18.46
CA THR A 266 17.58 10.27 18.42
C THR A 266 18.71 10.13 17.39
N LYS A 267 18.52 10.60 16.16
CA LYS A 267 19.65 10.83 15.24
C LYS A 267 20.49 11.98 15.81
N LYS A 268 21.64 11.68 16.43
CA LYS A 268 22.69 12.67 16.71
C LYS A 268 23.18 13.22 15.38
N ALA A 269 22.73 14.42 15.00
CA ALA A 269 23.37 15.19 13.94
C ALA A 269 24.78 15.59 14.41
N LYS A 270 25.82 15.01 13.80
CA LYS A 270 27.19 15.53 13.88
C LYS A 270 27.26 16.76 12.98
N THR A 271 27.14 17.95 13.57
CA THR A 271 27.39 19.21 12.87
C THR A 271 28.90 19.41 12.73
N THR A 272 29.48 19.06 11.57
CA THR A 272 30.85 19.45 11.23
C THR A 272 30.83 20.91 10.75
N LYS A 273 31.27 21.82 11.61
CA LYS A 273 31.36 23.26 11.34
C LYS A 273 32.59 23.53 10.44
N LYS A 274 32.41 23.57 9.11
CA LYS A 274 33.45 24.06 8.19
C LYS A 274 33.44 25.59 8.22
N LYS A 275 34.51 26.18 8.75
CA LYS A 275 34.72 27.62 8.91
C LYS A 275 35.30 28.16 7.59
N ASP A 276 34.48 28.79 6.77
CA ASP A 276 34.96 29.47 5.56
C ASP A 276 35.60 30.81 5.93
N LYS A 277 36.80 31.06 5.39
CA LYS A 277 37.66 32.20 5.72
C LYS A 277 38.21 32.79 4.43
N THR A 278 37.41 33.59 3.73
CA THR A 278 37.81 34.54 2.67
C THR A 278 36.56 35.39 2.39
N THR A 279 36.53 36.73 2.37
CA THR A 279 37.34 37.66 1.59
C THR A 279 37.03 39.10 2.09
N LYS A 280 38.05 39.92 2.38
CA LYS A 280 37.96 41.39 2.23
C LYS A 280 39.37 41.97 2.14
N LYS A 281 39.87 42.17 0.92
CA LYS A 281 41.11 42.90 0.62
C LYS A 281 40.87 43.78 -0.60
N SER A 282 40.39 44.99 -0.34
CA SER A 282 40.42 46.21 -1.17
C SER A 282 39.63 47.22 -0.33
N GLU A 283 40.13 48.36 0.13
CA GLU A 283 41.04 49.33 -0.46
C GLU A 283 41.92 49.96 0.64
N LYS A 284 43.20 50.20 0.33
CA LYS A 284 44.03 51.17 1.06
C LYS A 284 45.06 51.77 0.12
N LYS A 285 44.75 52.97 -0.38
CA LYS A 285 45.64 54.06 -0.84
C LYS A 285 44.66 55.11 -1.39
N GLU A 286 44.71 56.39 -1.10
CA GLU A 286 45.75 57.35 -0.73
C GLU A 286 44.88 58.61 -0.46
N THR A 287 45.02 59.46 0.56
CA THR A 287 46.08 60.46 0.70
C THR A 287 45.74 61.35 1.90
N THR A 288 46.80 61.77 2.54
CA THR A 288 47.10 62.70 3.64
C THR A 288 46.33 64.05 3.69
N THR A 289 46.50 64.73 4.84
CA THR A 289 46.25 66.14 5.21
C THR A 289 44.81 66.49 5.65
N LYS A 290 44.53 67.19 6.75
CA LYS A 290 45.33 68.09 7.60
C LYS A 290 44.59 68.29 8.95
N LYS A 291 45.36 68.45 10.03
CA LYS A 291 44.92 68.83 11.38
C LYS A 291 45.15 70.34 11.52
N SER A 292 44.19 71.10 12.03
CA SER A 292 44.45 72.34 12.79
C SER A 292 43.18 72.83 13.48
N ASP A 293 43.30 73.01 14.78
CA ASP A 293 42.44 73.80 15.65
C ASP A 293 42.37 75.27 15.18
N GLY A 294 41.27 75.95 15.49
CA GLY A 294 41.04 77.37 15.24
C GLY A 294 39.60 77.66 14.82
#